data_AF-R1GCY6-F1
#
_entry.id   AF-R1GCY6-F1
#
_cell.length_a   1.000
_cell.length_b   1.000
_cell.length_c   1.000
_cell.angle_alpha   90.00
_cell.angle_beta   90.00
_cell.angle_gamma   90.00
#
_symmetry.space_group_name_H-M   'P 1'
#
loop_
_entity.id
_entity.type
_entity.pdbx_description
1 polymer ?
#
loop_
_entity_poly.entity_id
_entity_poly.type
_entity_poly.pdbx_seq_one_letter_code
_entity_poly.pdbx_strand_id
1 'polypeptide(L)'
;MAETPEPPPTLADSRALLLGYLDHNATAVLRKLDGLSDRDARRSVVPSGWTPLGMVKHLACTERFWVRYLFTGEDVDFTWPGTADREGFGAPAESAADLTAFFRAERENCARLAAVTPLEGRAARTVRRGGAEEHPTFAWILFHLVQNFARHAGHMDVGRELIDGVTGR
;
A
#
# COMPACT_ATOMS: atom_id res chain seq x y z
N MET A 1 2.41 3.26 -17.19
CA MET A 1 1.53 4.24 -16.49
C MET A 1 2.26 5.59 -16.36
N ALA A 2 1.56 6.74 -16.36
CA ALA A 2 2.21 8.04 -16.16
C ALA A 2 2.82 8.15 -14.75
N GLU A 3 3.96 8.82 -14.64
CA GLU A 3 4.66 9.05 -13.38
C GLU A 3 3.93 10.12 -12.55
N THR A 4 3.71 9.81 -11.27
CA THR A 4 3.27 10.80 -10.28
C THR A 4 4.52 11.38 -9.64
N PRO A 5 4.84 12.67 -9.84
CA PRO A 5 6.03 13.26 -9.27
C PRO A 5 5.93 13.30 -7.75
N GLU A 6 7.08 13.36 -7.10
CA GLU A 6 7.17 13.66 -5.67
C GLU A 6 6.51 15.02 -5.37
N PRO A 7 5.86 15.21 -4.20
CA PRO A 7 5.38 16.53 -3.78
C PRO A 7 6.50 17.58 -3.82
N PRO A 8 6.20 18.83 -4.23
CA PRO A 8 7.22 19.86 -4.32
C PRO A 8 7.77 20.23 -2.93
N PRO A 9 9.05 20.61 -2.82
CA PRO A 9 9.69 20.90 -1.53
C PRO A 9 9.09 22.13 -0.81
N THR A 10 8.27 22.91 -1.51
CA THR A 10 7.57 24.10 -0.99
C THR A 10 6.17 23.80 -0.48
N LEU A 11 5.66 22.56 -0.60
CA LEU A 11 4.35 22.20 -0.09
C LEU A 11 4.38 22.11 1.43
N ALA A 12 3.65 23.01 2.11
CA ALA A 12 3.63 23.08 3.57
C ALA A 12 2.42 22.37 4.22
N ASP A 13 1.37 22.11 3.44
CA ASP A 13 0.17 21.45 3.99
C ASP A 13 0.45 19.96 4.26
N SER A 14 0.45 19.57 5.53
CA SER A 14 0.79 18.22 5.96
C SER A 14 -0.11 17.14 5.36
N ARG A 15 -1.39 17.44 5.14
CA ARG A 15 -2.32 16.48 4.53
C ARG A 15 -1.97 16.26 3.06
N ALA A 16 -1.78 17.33 2.30
CA ALA A 16 -1.38 17.28 0.91
C ALA A 16 -0.02 16.61 0.74
N LEU A 17 0.93 16.84 1.65
CA LEU A 17 2.22 16.13 1.67
C LEU A 17 2.01 14.62 1.83
N LEU A 18 1.30 14.19 2.87
CA LEU A 18 1.08 12.76 3.15
C LEU A 18 0.36 12.06 1.99
N LEU A 19 -0.71 12.66 1.45
CA LEU A 19 -1.45 12.09 0.33
C LEU A 19 -0.62 12.08 -0.96
N GLY A 20 0.13 13.15 -1.24
CA GLY A 20 0.99 13.23 -2.42
C GLY A 20 2.11 12.19 -2.40
N TYR A 21 2.76 11.98 -1.25
CA TYR A 21 3.74 10.90 -1.10
C TYR A 21 3.11 9.50 -1.18
N LEU A 22 1.89 9.31 -0.66
CA LEU A 22 1.17 8.05 -0.86
C LEU A 22 0.93 7.77 -2.33
N ASP A 23 0.46 8.77 -3.10
CA ASP A 23 0.18 8.61 -4.53
C ASP A 23 1.46 8.40 -5.36
N HIS A 24 2.54 9.12 -5.03
CA HIS A 24 3.85 8.91 -5.61
C HIS A 24 4.32 7.45 -5.43
N ASN A 25 4.33 6.97 -4.18
CA ASN A 25 4.78 5.60 -3.88
C ASN A 25 3.84 4.53 -4.45
N ALA A 26 2.52 4.74 -4.41
CA ALA A 26 1.54 3.82 -5.01
C ALA A 26 1.73 3.71 -6.52
N THR A 27 2.02 4.83 -7.18
CA THR A 27 2.33 4.86 -8.61
C THR A 27 3.61 4.09 -8.90
N ALA A 28 4.68 4.30 -8.11
CA ALA A 28 5.93 3.57 -8.25
C ALA A 28 5.72 2.06 -8.12
N VAL A 29 4.96 1.60 -7.11
CA VAL A 29 4.58 0.19 -6.92
C VAL A 29 3.89 -0.40 -8.15
N LEU A 30 2.85 0.27 -8.67
CA LEU A 30 2.11 -0.23 -9.82
C LEU A 30 2.96 -0.25 -11.10
N ARG A 31 3.89 0.70 -11.28
CA ARG A 31 4.85 0.70 -12.41
C ARG A 31 5.79 -0.50 -12.41
N LYS A 32 5.98 -1.17 -11.27
CA LYS A 32 6.75 -2.42 -11.22
C LYS A 32 6.04 -3.55 -11.97
N LEU A 33 4.74 -3.46 -12.21
CA LEU A 33 4.03 -4.43 -13.05
C LEU A 33 4.19 -4.15 -14.55
N ASP A 34 4.59 -2.93 -14.94
CA ASP A 34 4.66 -2.55 -16.36
C ASP A 34 5.73 -3.38 -17.10
N GLY A 35 5.28 -4.18 -18.08
CA GLY A 35 6.13 -5.02 -18.92
C GLY A 35 6.45 -6.41 -18.34
N LEU A 36 5.97 -6.74 -17.15
CA LEU A 36 6.05 -8.10 -16.62
C LEU A 36 5.11 -9.04 -17.36
N SER A 37 5.59 -10.26 -17.64
CA SER A 37 4.69 -11.37 -17.97
C SER A 37 3.90 -11.79 -16.73
N ASP A 38 2.71 -12.38 -16.91
CA ASP A 38 1.93 -12.90 -15.77
C ASP A 38 2.72 -13.92 -14.94
N ARG A 39 3.51 -14.76 -15.62
CA ARG A 39 4.42 -15.72 -14.98
C ARG A 39 5.42 -15.02 -14.07
N ASP A 40 6.08 -13.97 -14.55
CA ASP A 40 7.11 -13.26 -13.79
C ASP A 40 6.50 -12.42 -12.66
N ALA A 41 5.32 -11.85 -12.88
CA ALA A 41 4.58 -11.11 -11.86
C ALA A 41 4.11 -11.99 -10.68
N ARG A 42 4.01 -13.31 -10.90
CA ARG A 42 3.66 -14.33 -9.89
C ARG A 42 4.86 -15.13 -9.39
N ARG A 43 6.08 -14.82 -9.85
CA ARG A 43 7.28 -15.55 -9.45
C ARG A 43 7.98 -14.82 -8.32
N SER A 44 8.35 -15.55 -7.27
CA SER A 44 9.31 -15.05 -6.28
C SER A 44 10.73 -15.22 -6.82
N VAL A 45 11.55 -14.20 -6.62
CA VAL A 45 12.99 -14.20 -6.91
C VAL A 45 13.85 -14.09 -5.65
N VAL A 46 13.22 -14.21 -4.47
CA VAL A 46 13.88 -14.12 -3.18
C VAL A 46 13.43 -15.23 -2.23
N PRO A 47 14.27 -15.64 -1.25
CA PRO A 47 13.92 -16.69 -0.29
C PRO A 47 12.71 -16.37 0.59
N SER A 48 12.39 -15.09 0.82
CA SER A 48 11.22 -14.67 1.59
C SER A 48 9.88 -14.92 0.87
N GLY A 49 9.91 -15.36 -0.39
CA GLY A 49 8.73 -15.90 -1.07
C GLY A 49 7.74 -14.87 -1.61
N TRP A 50 8.04 -13.57 -1.54
CA TRP A 50 7.15 -12.54 -2.07
C TRP A 50 7.20 -12.44 -3.61
N THR A 51 6.06 -12.11 -4.21
CA THR A 51 5.89 -11.91 -5.66
C THR A 51 5.45 -10.48 -5.97
N PRO A 52 5.71 -9.94 -7.18
CA PRO A 52 5.24 -8.61 -7.55
C PRO A 52 3.73 -8.40 -7.37
N LEU A 53 2.89 -9.35 -7.81
CA LEU A 53 1.44 -9.26 -7.61
C LEU A 53 1.04 -9.45 -6.15
N GLY A 54 1.73 -10.33 -5.42
CA GLY A 54 1.53 -10.50 -3.98
C GLY A 54 1.82 -9.21 -3.22
N MET A 55 2.81 -8.43 -3.65
CA MET A 55 3.14 -7.13 -3.05
C MET A 55 2.06 -6.08 -3.30
N VAL A 56 1.55 -5.97 -4.54
CA VAL A 56 0.44 -5.06 -4.86
C VAL A 56 -0.80 -5.39 -4.04
N LYS A 57 -1.13 -6.68 -3.95
CA LYS A 57 -2.23 -7.17 -3.13
C LYS A 57 -2.04 -6.83 -1.66
N HIS A 58 -0.85 -7.09 -1.11
CA HIS A 58 -0.51 -6.77 0.27
C HIS A 58 -0.72 -5.28 0.57
N LEU A 59 -0.23 -4.38 -0.29
CA LEU A 59 -0.34 -2.94 -0.05
C LEU A 59 -1.79 -2.45 -0.11
N ALA A 60 -2.59 -2.96 -1.04
CA ALA A 60 -4.03 -2.66 -1.11
C ALA A 60 -4.77 -3.14 0.16
N CYS A 61 -4.47 -4.35 0.64
CA CYS A 61 -5.06 -4.89 1.87
C CYS A 61 -4.60 -4.13 3.11
N THR A 62 -3.33 -3.75 3.17
CA THR A 62 -2.76 -2.94 4.26
C THR A 62 -3.47 -1.59 4.34
N GLU A 63 -3.68 -0.92 3.22
CA GLU A 63 -4.43 0.33 3.19
C GLU A 63 -5.89 0.16 3.61
N ARG A 64 -6.59 -0.84 3.07
CA ARG A 64 -7.96 -1.19 3.50
C ARG A 64 -8.03 -1.42 5.01
N PHE A 65 -7.08 -2.17 5.57
CA PHE A 65 -7.01 -2.45 6.99
C PHE A 65 -6.88 -1.16 7.81
N TRP A 66 -5.89 -0.32 7.48
CA TRP A 66 -5.62 0.89 8.25
C TRP A 66 -6.70 1.95 8.11
N VAL A 67 -7.23 2.14 6.90
CA VAL A 67 -8.16 3.23 6.59
C VAL A 67 -9.60 2.85 6.89
N ARG A 68 -10.07 1.69 6.41
CA ARG A 68 -11.48 1.31 6.55
C ARG A 68 -11.71 0.51 7.83
N TYR A 69 -10.96 -0.56 8.03
CA TYR A 69 -11.19 -1.38 9.21
C TYR A 69 -10.83 -0.68 10.51
N LEU A 70 -9.60 -0.17 10.60
CA LEU A 70 -9.09 0.39 11.84
C LEU A 70 -9.64 1.79 12.08
N PHE A 71 -9.50 2.69 11.09
CA PHE A 71 -9.87 4.08 11.28
C PHE A 71 -11.38 4.31 11.28
N THR A 72 -12.12 3.90 10.24
CA THR A 72 -13.58 4.10 10.21
C THR A 72 -14.36 3.07 11.03
N GLY A 73 -13.72 1.97 11.42
CA GLY A 73 -14.38 0.88 12.15
C GLY A 73 -15.21 -0.03 11.25
N GLU A 74 -15.14 0.14 9.93
CA GLU A 74 -15.91 -0.66 8.97
C GLU A 74 -15.52 -2.13 9.07
N ASP A 75 -16.49 -3.03 9.14
CA ASP A 75 -16.21 -4.46 9.00
C ASP A 75 -15.96 -4.77 7.53
N VAL A 76 -14.67 -4.79 7.15
CA VAL A 76 -14.24 -5.11 5.80
C VAL A 76 -14.02 -6.60 5.64
N ASP A 77 -14.23 -7.08 4.42
CA ASP A 77 -13.88 -8.44 4.07
C ASP A 77 -12.36 -8.62 3.96
N PHE A 78 -11.82 -9.46 4.85
CA PHE A 78 -10.43 -9.89 4.90
C PHE A 78 -10.17 -11.24 4.21
N THR A 79 -11.18 -11.88 3.62
CA THR A 79 -10.97 -13.10 2.82
C THR A 79 -10.10 -12.88 1.59
N TRP A 80 -9.74 -11.62 1.31
CA TRP A 80 -8.84 -11.20 0.24
C TRP A 80 -7.52 -10.58 0.76
N PRO A 81 -6.37 -11.27 0.62
CA PRO A 81 -6.10 -12.60 1.14
C PRO A 81 -5.50 -12.54 2.56
N GLY A 82 -6.19 -13.16 3.51
CA GLY A 82 -5.58 -13.55 4.76
C GLY A 82 -5.53 -12.45 5.79
N THR A 83 -5.81 -12.88 7.02
CA THR A 83 -5.64 -12.11 8.24
C THR A 83 -4.31 -11.36 8.23
N ALA A 84 -4.31 -10.17 8.86
CA ALA A 84 -3.20 -9.22 8.91
C ALA A 84 -1.86 -9.75 9.47
N ASP A 85 -1.75 -11.07 9.69
CA ASP A 85 -0.69 -11.77 10.40
C ASP A 85 -0.18 -13.07 9.72
N ARG A 86 -0.62 -13.46 8.52
CA ARG A 86 -0.02 -14.63 7.81
C ARG A 86 0.38 -14.34 6.37
N GLU A 87 1.60 -13.81 6.21
CA GLU A 87 2.64 -14.21 5.23
C GLU A 87 2.26 -14.48 3.75
N GLY A 88 1.13 -13.99 3.26
CA GLY A 88 0.67 -14.24 1.90
C GLY A 88 1.24 -13.30 0.84
N PHE A 89 2.53 -12.97 0.86
CA PHE A 89 3.15 -12.25 -0.28
C PHE A 89 3.33 -13.15 -1.53
N GLY A 90 2.89 -14.41 -1.47
CA GLY A 90 3.02 -15.40 -2.53
C GLY A 90 2.25 -15.04 -3.80
N ALA A 91 2.13 -16.00 -4.72
CA ALA A 91 1.42 -15.80 -5.97
C ALA A 91 -0.11 -15.72 -5.72
N PRO A 92 -0.75 -14.56 -5.93
CA PRO A 92 -2.21 -14.48 -5.86
C PRO A 92 -2.84 -15.33 -6.97
N ALA A 93 -4.12 -15.70 -6.82
CA ALA A 93 -4.88 -16.36 -7.89
C ALA A 93 -5.41 -15.34 -8.91
N GLU A 94 -5.51 -14.08 -8.49
CA GLU A 94 -6.29 -13.07 -9.19
C GLU A 94 -5.46 -12.37 -10.27
N SER A 95 -6.13 -11.79 -11.26
CA SER A 95 -5.44 -11.18 -12.38
C SER A 95 -4.70 -9.91 -11.95
N ALA A 96 -3.64 -9.55 -12.67
CA ALA A 96 -2.93 -8.29 -12.46
C ALA A 96 -3.88 -7.08 -12.60
N ALA A 97 -4.85 -7.16 -13.51
CA ALA A 97 -5.84 -6.11 -13.72
C ALA A 97 -6.77 -5.95 -12.50
N ASP A 98 -7.28 -7.05 -11.96
CA ASP A 98 -8.17 -7.01 -10.79
C ASP A 98 -7.45 -6.48 -9.56
N LEU A 99 -6.19 -6.89 -9.33
CA LEU A 99 -5.39 -6.41 -8.21
C LEU A 99 -5.02 -4.93 -8.35
N THR A 100 -4.72 -4.48 -9.57
CA THR A 100 -4.47 -3.06 -9.85
C THR A 100 -5.74 -2.24 -9.61
N ALA A 101 -6.89 -2.70 -10.10
CA ALA A 101 -8.18 -2.02 -9.91
C ALA A 101 -8.55 -1.97 -8.41
N PHE A 102 -8.36 -3.07 -7.70
CA PHE A 102 -8.56 -3.14 -6.26
C PHE A 102 -7.67 -2.15 -5.51
N PHE A 103 -6.37 -2.10 -5.83
CA PHE A 103 -5.46 -1.15 -5.19
C PHE A 103 -5.87 0.31 -5.45
N ARG A 104 -6.26 0.65 -6.68
CA ARG A 104 -6.77 1.99 -7.01
C ARG A 104 -8.03 2.34 -6.23
N ALA A 105 -8.96 1.40 -6.10
CA ALA A 105 -10.20 1.62 -5.35
C ALA A 105 -9.91 1.94 -3.87
N GLU A 106 -8.96 1.25 -3.24
CA GLU A 106 -8.59 1.55 -1.85
C GLU A 106 -7.83 2.89 -1.72
N ARG A 107 -7.00 3.26 -2.70
CA ARG A 107 -6.41 4.61 -2.77
C ARG A 107 -7.47 5.70 -2.88
N GLU A 108 -8.47 5.52 -3.73
CA GLU A 108 -9.59 6.46 -3.89
C GLU A 108 -10.43 6.56 -2.61
N ASN A 109 -10.69 5.44 -1.93
CA ASN A 109 -11.36 5.44 -0.62
C ASN A 109 -10.58 6.25 0.41
N CYS A 110 -9.26 6.05 0.48
CA CYS A 110 -8.36 6.79 1.36
C CYS A 110 -8.38 8.29 1.06
N ALA A 111 -8.30 8.68 -0.21
CA ALA A 111 -8.36 10.08 -0.63
C ALA A 111 -9.71 10.74 -0.27
N ARG A 112 -10.85 10.07 -0.53
CA ARG A 112 -12.18 10.57 -0.17
C ARG A 112 -12.33 10.78 1.33
N LEU A 113 -11.88 9.80 2.13
CA LEU A 113 -11.94 9.91 3.58
C LEU A 113 -11.02 11.04 4.08
N ALA A 114 -9.82 11.16 3.50
CA ALA A 114 -8.88 12.19 3.89
C ALA A 114 -9.34 13.60 3.55
N ALA A 115 -10.22 13.79 2.56
CA ALA A 115 -10.79 15.11 2.26
C ALA A 115 -11.67 15.67 3.40
N VAL A 116 -12.27 14.81 4.23
CA VAL A 116 -13.25 15.21 5.26
C VAL A 116 -12.81 14.93 6.69
N THR A 117 -11.68 14.24 6.88
CA THR A 117 -11.24 13.73 8.18
C THR A 117 -10.12 14.59 8.77
N PRO A 118 -10.28 15.24 9.94
CA PRO A 118 -9.18 15.95 10.62
C PRO A 118 -7.97 15.04 10.85
N LEU A 119 -6.75 15.58 10.75
CA LEU A 119 -5.52 14.79 10.92
C LEU A 119 -5.38 14.23 12.35
N GLU A 120 -5.96 14.92 13.32
CA GLU A 120 -6.01 14.58 14.74
C GLU A 120 -7.15 13.61 15.06
N GLY A 121 -8.04 13.33 14.08
CA GLY A 121 -9.13 12.38 14.22
C GLY A 121 -8.59 11.01 14.66
N ARG A 122 -9.29 10.36 15.58
CA ARG A 122 -8.86 9.08 16.16
C ARG A 122 -9.59 7.92 15.49
N ALA A 123 -8.85 6.83 15.27
CA ALA A 123 -9.39 5.60 14.76
C ALA A 123 -10.49 5.02 15.66
N ALA A 124 -11.49 4.38 15.06
CA ALA A 124 -12.54 3.68 15.79
C ALA A 124 -12.01 2.46 16.56
N ARG A 125 -10.97 1.79 16.06
CA ARG A 125 -10.34 0.63 16.70
C ARG A 125 -8.96 0.96 17.26
N THR A 126 -8.49 0.12 18.17
CA THR A 126 -7.20 0.27 18.83
C THR A 126 -6.10 -0.55 18.16
N VAL A 127 -4.86 -0.15 18.41
CA VAL A 127 -3.67 -0.96 18.19
C VAL A 127 -2.94 -1.18 19.51
N ARG A 128 -2.37 -2.37 19.67
CA ARG A 128 -1.53 -2.72 20.83
C ARG A 128 -0.12 -2.16 20.61
N ARG A 129 0.31 -1.20 21.43
CA ARG A 129 1.68 -0.68 21.41
C ARG A 129 2.23 -0.52 22.82
N GLY A 130 3.42 -1.06 23.08
CA GLY A 130 4.08 -0.93 24.39
C GLY A 130 3.27 -1.50 25.56
N GLY A 131 2.36 -2.43 25.31
CA GLY A 131 1.47 -3.00 26.34
C GLY A 131 0.19 -2.20 26.62
N ALA A 132 -0.10 -1.14 25.86
CA ALA A 132 -1.35 -0.38 25.91
C ALA A 132 -2.15 -0.50 24.61
N GLU A 133 -3.48 -0.36 24.71
CA GLU A 133 -4.36 -0.17 23.57
C GLU A 133 -4.49 1.32 23.28
N GLU A 134 -4.16 1.74 22.06
CA GLU A 134 -4.21 3.15 21.65
C GLU A 134 -5.06 3.30 20.39
N HIS A 135 -5.82 4.40 20.28
CA HIS A 135 -6.50 4.80 19.04
C HIS A 135 -5.58 5.71 18.23
N PRO A 136 -4.97 5.23 17.12
CA PRO A 136 -4.07 6.05 16.32
C PRO A 136 -4.79 7.27 15.73
N THR A 137 -4.05 8.37 15.56
CA THR A 137 -4.56 9.51 14.81
C THR A 137 -4.52 9.23 13.32
N PHE A 138 -5.36 9.92 12.55
CA PHE A 138 -5.39 9.75 11.10
C PHE A 138 -4.04 10.14 10.45
N ALA A 139 -3.39 11.20 10.94
CA ALA A 139 -2.03 11.56 10.52
C ALA A 139 -1.02 10.43 10.74
N TRP A 140 -1.08 9.76 11.89
CA TRP A 140 -0.20 8.63 12.17
C TRP A 140 -0.44 7.49 11.19
N ILE A 141 -1.71 7.19 10.89
CA ILE A 141 -2.08 6.14 9.92
C ILE A 141 -1.57 6.47 8.52
N LEU A 142 -1.81 7.69 8.03
CA LEU A 142 -1.32 8.12 6.71
C LEU A 142 0.20 8.03 6.63
N PHE A 143 0.92 8.49 7.67
CA PHE A 143 2.37 8.40 7.73
C PHE A 143 2.88 6.95 7.82
N HIS A 144 2.16 6.08 8.50
CA HIS A 144 2.46 4.65 8.53
C HIS A 144 2.33 4.03 7.12
N LEU A 145 1.29 4.39 6.37
CA LEU A 145 1.10 3.93 5.00
C LEU A 145 2.20 4.46 4.06
N VAL A 146 2.62 5.72 4.18
CA VAL A 146 3.74 6.29 3.39
C VAL A 146 4.99 5.44 3.57
N GLN A 147 5.36 5.15 4.82
CA GLN A 147 6.55 4.34 5.12
C GLN A 147 6.43 2.91 4.59
N ASN A 148 5.26 2.27 4.71
CA ASN A 148 5.05 0.93 4.18
C ASN A 148 5.18 0.91 2.66
N PHE A 149 4.54 1.83 1.96
CA PHE A 149 4.55 1.87 0.50
C PHE A 149 5.97 2.13 -0.02
N ALA A 150 6.69 3.10 0.55
CA ALA A 150 8.08 3.38 0.18
C ALA A 150 9.01 2.17 0.42
N ARG A 151 8.88 1.49 1.58
CA ARG A 151 9.66 0.28 1.88
C ARG A 151 9.41 -0.82 0.85
N HIS A 152 8.16 -1.09 0.54
CA HIS A 152 7.79 -2.16 -0.38
C HIS A 152 8.06 -1.81 -1.84
N ALA A 153 7.99 -0.54 -2.23
CA ALA A 153 8.49 -0.08 -3.53
C ALA A 153 9.98 -0.41 -3.71
N GLY A 154 10.80 -0.15 -2.70
CA GLY A 154 12.22 -0.52 -2.71
C GLY A 154 12.48 -2.03 -2.76
N HIS A 155 11.66 -2.85 -2.10
CA HIS A 155 11.73 -4.31 -2.29
C HIS A 155 11.44 -4.70 -3.74
N MET A 156 10.40 -4.10 -4.33
CA MET A 156 10.04 -4.37 -5.71
C MET A 156 11.09 -3.89 -6.71
N ASP A 157 11.84 -2.83 -6.43
CA ASP A 157 13.00 -2.43 -7.26
C ASP A 157 14.00 -3.56 -7.40
N VAL A 158 14.41 -4.16 -6.28
CA VAL A 158 15.35 -5.30 -6.28
C VAL A 158 14.73 -6.50 -6.98
N GLY A 159 13.45 -6.79 -6.75
CA GLY A 159 12.77 -7.88 -7.45
C GLY A 159 12.71 -7.67 -8.97
N ARG A 160 12.52 -6.44 -9.43
CA ARG A 160 12.51 -6.11 -10.86
C ARG A 160 13.88 -6.31 -11.50
N GLU A 161 14.93 -5.81 -10.85
CA GLU A 161 16.29 -6.01 -11.32
C GLU A 161 16.63 -7.50 -11.46
N LEU A 162 16.23 -8.32 -10.47
CA LEU A 162 16.46 -9.77 -10.51
C LEU A 162 15.61 -10.53 -11.55
N ILE A 163 14.43 -10.01 -11.89
CA ILE A 163 13.53 -10.65 -12.86
C ILE A 163 13.97 -10.38 -14.29
N ASP A 164 14.21 -9.11 -14.64
CA ASP A 164 14.46 -8.69 -16.03
C ASP A 164 15.48 -7.56 -16.18
N GLY A 165 16.25 -7.25 -15.14
CA GLY A 165 17.32 -6.24 -15.18
C GLY A 165 16.85 -4.78 -15.17
N VAL A 166 15.54 -4.52 -15.06
CA VAL A 166 15.02 -3.15 -14.99
C VAL A 166 15.21 -2.57 -13.58
N THR A 167 15.84 -1.41 -13.48
CA THR A 167 16.10 -0.68 -12.22
C THR A 167 15.28 0.61 -12.10
N GLY A 168 15.05 1.05 -10.85
CA GLY A 168 14.70 2.45 -10.51
C GLY A 168 13.50 3.05 -11.26
N ARG A 169 12.30 2.46 -11.11
CA ARG A 169 11.05 2.95 -11.73
C ARG A 169 10.09 3.68 -10.80
#